data_AF-A0A1L9BCA5-F1
#
_entry.id   AF-A0A1L9BCA5-F1
#
_cell.length_a   1.000
_cell.length_b   1.000
_cell.length_c   1.000
_cell.angle_alpha   90.00
_cell.angle_beta   90.00
_cell.angle_gamma   90.00
#
_symmetry.space_group_name_H-M   'P 1'
#
loop_
_entity.id
_entity.type
_entity.pdbx_description
1 polymer ?
#
loop_
_entity_poly.entity_id
_entity_poly.type
_entity_poly.pdbx_seq_one_letter_code
_entity_poly.pdbx_strand_id
1 'polypeptide(L)'
;MSVSAEDEELLAVIEETLPPDKARRVRPEAALRQLGIDSLNLVIIVGRFLERYPVPVEPLRERLGSVRTVGELLDLGRMARSEWRRGTGHV
;
A
#
# COMPACT_ATOMS: atom_id res chain seq x y z
N MET A 1 6.69 3.60 16.98
CA MET A 1 5.33 3.01 16.93
C MET A 1 5.50 1.59 16.42
N SER A 2 4.98 0.58 17.11
CA SER A 2 5.08 -0.80 16.64
C SER A 2 4.20 -0.98 15.41
N VAL A 3 4.74 -1.55 14.34
CA VAL A 3 3.98 -1.96 13.15
C VAL A 3 2.91 -2.95 13.61
N SER A 4 1.65 -2.68 13.30
CA SER A 4 0.56 -3.61 13.64
C SER A 4 0.63 -4.84 12.73
N ALA A 5 0.14 -6.02 13.15
CA ALA A 5 0.07 -7.21 12.29
C ALA A 5 -0.68 -6.92 10.97
N GLU A 6 -1.63 -6.00 11.03
CA GLU A 6 -2.37 -5.48 9.89
C GLU A 6 -1.51 -4.67 8.90
N ASP A 7 -0.49 -3.97 9.38
CA ASP A 7 0.45 -3.24 8.55
C ASP A 7 1.53 -4.16 7.99
N GLU A 8 1.88 -5.25 8.68
CA GLU A 8 2.82 -6.26 8.17
C GLU A 8 2.30 -6.92 6.89
N GLU A 9 1.00 -7.24 6.82
CA GLU A 9 0.40 -7.77 5.59
C GLU A 9 0.48 -6.77 4.43
N LEU A 10 0.17 -5.48 4.68
CA LEU A 10 0.24 -4.45 3.65
C LEU A 10 1.68 -4.14 3.24
N LEU A 11 2.62 -4.17 4.18
CA LEU A 11 4.05 -4.06 3.92
C LEU A 11 4.55 -5.21 3.05
N ALA A 12 4.11 -6.44 3.30
CA ALA A 12 4.45 -7.59 2.47
C ALA A 12 4.02 -7.38 1.01
N VAL A 13 2.80 -6.89 0.77
CA VAL A 13 2.32 -6.58 -0.58
C VAL A 13 3.19 -5.50 -1.24
N ILE A 14 3.61 -4.47 -0.49
CA ILE A 14 4.54 -3.45 -1.02
C ILE A 14 5.89 -4.10 -1.36
N GLU A 15 6.46 -4.87 -0.45
CA GLU A 15 7.77 -5.52 -0.62
C GLU A 15 7.80 -6.48 -1.82
N GLU A 16 6.72 -7.23 -2.05
CA GLU A 16 6.57 -8.13 -3.21
C GLU A 16 6.66 -7.41 -4.56
N THR A 17 6.33 -6.12 -4.61
CA THR A 17 6.46 -5.30 -5.83
C THR A 17 7.86 -4.74 -6.05
N LEU A 18 8.73 -4.82 -5.03
CA LEU A 18 10.05 -4.23 -5.07
C LEU A 18 11.13 -5.28 -5.30
N PRO A 19 12.25 -4.89 -5.94
CA PRO A 19 13.46 -5.71 -5.95
C PRO A 19 13.91 -6.13 -4.54
N PRO A 20 14.48 -7.35 -4.36
CA PRO A 20 14.82 -7.90 -3.04
C PRO A 20 15.76 -7.03 -2.18
N ASP A 21 16.65 -6.27 -2.81
CA ASP A 21 17.57 -5.33 -2.16
C ASP A 21 16.85 -4.10 -1.58
N LYS A 22 15.72 -3.71 -2.18
CA LYS A 22 14.88 -2.59 -1.77
C LYS A 22 13.85 -2.98 -0.71
N ALA A 23 13.28 -4.19 -0.80
CA ALA A 23 12.29 -4.70 0.15
C ALA A 23 12.78 -4.61 1.61
N ARG A 24 14.05 -4.95 1.88
CA ARG A 24 14.64 -4.91 3.23
C ARG A 24 14.64 -3.51 3.89
N ARG A 25 14.48 -2.44 3.10
CA ARG A 25 14.50 -1.04 3.53
C ARG A 25 13.11 -0.43 3.71
N VAL A 26 12.05 -1.17 3.44
CA VAL A 26 10.68 -0.67 3.55
C VAL A 26 10.35 -0.44 5.03
N ARG A 27 10.15 0.83 5.39
CA ARG A 27 9.73 1.27 6.73
C ARG A 27 8.70 2.38 6.54
N PRO A 28 7.67 2.52 7.39
CA PRO A 28 6.64 3.54 7.23
C PRO A 28 7.18 4.97 7.05
N GLU A 29 8.29 5.30 7.69
CA GLU A 29 8.92 6.63 7.65
C GLU A 29 9.75 6.87 6.38
N ALA A 30 10.04 5.81 5.61
CA ALA A 30 10.86 5.93 4.42
C ALA A 30 10.15 6.73 3.32
N ALA A 31 10.87 7.67 2.71
CA ALA A 31 10.36 8.36 1.53
C ALA A 31 10.38 7.41 0.33
N LEU A 32 9.32 7.41 -0.47
CA LEU A 32 9.18 6.56 -1.66
C LEU A 32 10.36 6.75 -2.63
N ARG A 33 10.83 8.00 -2.78
CA ARG A 33 11.98 8.33 -3.64
C ARG A 33 13.28 7.69 -3.16
N GLN A 34 13.48 7.49 -1.86
CA GLN A 34 14.67 6.82 -1.32
C GLN A 34 14.67 5.31 -1.61
N LEU A 35 13.47 4.72 -1.76
CA LEU A 35 13.28 3.34 -2.17
C LEU A 35 13.25 3.19 -3.71
N GLY A 36 13.30 4.30 -4.45
CA GLY A 36 13.15 4.32 -5.91
C GLY A 36 11.76 3.84 -6.35
N ILE A 37 10.74 4.14 -5.55
CA ILE A 37 9.32 3.96 -5.89
C ILE A 37 8.85 5.24 -6.59
N ASP A 38 8.42 5.09 -7.83
CA ASP A 38 7.90 6.16 -8.68
C ASP A 38 6.38 6.01 -8.94
N SER A 39 5.83 6.81 -9.85
CA SER A 39 4.41 6.78 -10.19
C SER A 39 3.97 5.45 -10.82
N LEU A 40 4.84 4.75 -11.56
CA LEU A 40 4.51 3.45 -12.14
C LEU A 40 4.43 2.39 -11.04
N ASN A 41 5.42 2.37 -10.14
CA ASN A 41 5.42 1.48 -8.99
C ASN A 41 4.19 1.71 -8.10
N LEU A 42 3.79 2.96 -7.86
CA LEU A 42 2.58 3.28 -7.10
C LEU A 42 1.31 2.69 -7.73
N VAL A 43 1.16 2.79 -9.06
CA VAL A 43 0.02 2.20 -9.77
C VAL A 43 0.02 0.68 -9.63
N ILE A 44 1.19 0.04 -9.74
CA ILE A 44 1.34 -1.42 -9.58
C ILE A 44 0.98 -1.85 -8.15
N ILE A 45 1.50 -1.16 -7.14
CA ILE A 45 1.23 -1.45 -5.73
C ILE A 45 -0.26 -1.30 -5.42
N VAL A 46 -0.89 -0.21 -5.87
CA VAL A 46 -2.34 -0.04 -5.72
C VAL A 46 -3.11 -1.14 -6.46
N GLY A 47 -2.64 -1.55 -7.64
CA GLY A 47 -3.20 -2.73 -8.33
C GLY A 47 -3.15 -3.99 -7.46
N ARG A 48 -2.02 -4.28 -6.80
CA ARG A 48 -1.91 -5.42 -5.87
C ARG A 48 -2.82 -5.31 -4.66
N PHE A 49 -3.01 -4.10 -4.10
CA PHE A 49 -4.00 -3.89 -3.05
C PHE A 49 -5.41 -4.23 -3.53
N LEU A 50 -5.78 -3.85 -4.76
CA LEU A 50 -7.10 -4.12 -5.31
C LEU A 50 -7.32 -5.58 -5.71
N GLU A 51 -6.26 -6.30 -6.10
CA GLU A 51 -6.31 -7.76 -6.29
C GLU A 51 -6.65 -8.48 -4.98
N ARG A 52 -6.12 -7.99 -3.85
CA ARG A 52 -6.37 -8.57 -2.52
C ARG A 52 -7.65 -8.06 -1.86
N TYR A 53 -7.99 -6.80 -2.10
CA TYR A 53 -9.15 -6.10 -1.56
C TYR A 53 -9.97 -5.50 -2.71
N PRO A 54 -10.82 -6.30 -3.39
CA PRO A 54 -11.59 -5.84 -4.53
C PRO A 54 -12.62 -4.78 -4.12
N VAL A 55 -12.26 -3.51 -4.32
CA VAL A 55 -13.06 -2.31 -4.05
C VAL A 55 -12.97 -1.34 -5.23
N PRO A 56 -13.86 -0.32 -5.31
CA PRO A 56 -13.73 0.73 -6.32
C PRO A 56 -12.34 1.41 -6.27
N VAL A 57 -11.76 1.67 -7.45
CA VAL A 57 -10.39 2.22 -7.58
C VAL A 57 -10.35 3.73 -7.37
N GLU A 58 -11.45 4.42 -7.64
CA GLU A 58 -11.57 5.88 -7.66
C GLU A 58 -11.04 6.53 -6.36
N PRO A 59 -11.43 6.10 -5.14
CA PRO A 59 -10.99 6.73 -3.90
C PRO A 59 -9.47 6.64 -3.67
N LEU A 60 -8.84 5.58 -4.16
CA LEU A 60 -7.38 5.37 -4.04
C LEU A 60 -6.65 6.19 -5.11
N ARG A 61 -7.18 6.20 -6.34
CA ARG A 61 -6.59 6.88 -7.50
C ARG A 61 -6.47 8.38 -7.28
N GLU A 62 -7.47 9.02 -6.69
CA GLU A 62 -7.46 10.46 -6.37
C GLU A 62 -6.29 10.86 -5.45
N ARG A 63 -5.86 9.93 -4.59
CA ARG A 63 -4.81 10.18 -3.60
C ARG A 63 -3.40 9.88 -4.12
N LEU A 64 -3.26 9.12 -5.22
CA LEU A 64 -1.96 8.68 -5.75
C LEU A 64 -0.95 9.82 -5.96
N GLY A 65 -1.41 10.98 -6.45
CA GLY A 65 -0.54 12.14 -6.71
C GLY A 65 0.11 12.72 -5.45
N SER A 66 -0.49 12.48 -4.29
CA SER A 66 -0.07 13.03 -2.99
C SER A 66 0.87 12.13 -2.19
N VAL A 67 1.01 10.84 -2.56
CA VAL A 67 1.81 9.87 -1.77
C VAL A 67 3.31 10.17 -1.90
N ARG A 68 4.01 10.30 -0.78
CA ARG A 68 5.45 10.60 -0.69
C ARG A 68 6.23 9.64 0.21
N THR A 69 5.56 8.94 1.10
CA THR A 69 6.14 8.01 2.07
C THR A 69 5.49 6.63 2.01
N VAL A 70 6.18 5.62 2.56
CA VAL A 70 5.60 4.28 2.73
C VAL A 70 4.39 4.32 3.66
N GLY A 71 4.40 5.16 4.70
CA GLY A 71 3.26 5.33 5.62
C GLY A 71 1.99 5.80 4.91
N GLU A 72 2.10 6.78 4.02
CA GLU A 72 0.97 7.24 3.20
C GLU A 72 0.53 6.19 2.17
N LEU A 73 1.45 5.34 1.70
CA LEU A 73 1.11 4.21 0.84
C LEU A 73 0.35 3.12 1.61
N LEU A 74 0.77 2.87 2.86
CA LEU A 74 0.04 1.99 3.78
C LEU A 74 -1.36 2.54 4.08
N ASP A 75 -1.54 3.87 4.16
CA ASP A 75 -2.88 4.46 4.29
C ASP A 75 -3.80 4.09 3.13
N LEU A 76 -3.30 4.05 1.90
CA LEU A 76 -4.11 3.59 0.75
C LEU A 76 -4.50 2.11 0.89
N GLY A 77 -3.56 1.26 1.31
CA GLY A 77 -3.84 -0.15 1.59
C GLY A 77 -4.86 -0.33 2.71
N ARG A 78 -4.75 0.46 3.79
CA ARG A 78 -5.70 0.49 4.90
C ARG A 78 -7.09 0.93 4.44
N MET A 79 -7.19 1.96 3.59
CA MET A 79 -8.45 2.37 2.99
C MET A 79 -9.08 1.22 2.19
N ALA A 80 -8.32 0.61 1.27
CA ALA A 80 -8.78 -0.49 0.43
C ALA A 80 -9.35 -1.63 1.27
N ARG A 81 -8.58 -2.08 2.26
CA ARG A 81 -9.00 -3.14 3.18
C ARG A 81 -10.21 -2.74 4.02
N SER A 82 -10.24 -1.51 4.54
CA SER A 82 -11.35 -1.03 5.36
C SER A 82 -12.65 -1.01 4.57
N GLU A 83 -12.60 -0.55 3.32
CA GLU A 83 -13.74 -0.53 2.42
C GLU A 83 -14.18 -1.95 2.07
N TRP A 84 -13.22 -2.82 1.79
CA TRP A 84 -13.49 -4.22 1.49
C TRP A 84 -14.16 -4.93 2.67
N ARG A 85 -13.67 -4.72 3.90
CA ARG A 85 -14.27 -5.28 5.13
C ARG A 85 -15.70 -4.76 5.37
N ARG A 86 -15.97 -3.49 5.06
CA ARG A 86 -17.33 -2.91 5.14
C ARG A 86 -18.26 -3.53 4.11
N GLY A 87 -17.78 -3.76 2.88
CA GLY A 87 -18.58 -4.34 1.79
C GLY A 87 -18.76 -5.86 1.89
N THR A 88 -17.81 -6.59 2.48
CA THR A 88 -17.87 -8.05 2.63
C THR A 88 -18.64 -8.51 3.87
N GLY A 89 -19.07 -7.59 4.74
CA GLY A 89 -19.93 -7.90 5.89
C GLY A 89 -19.50 -9.14 6.66
N HIS A 90 -18.29 -9.11 7.26
CA HIS A 90 -17.71 -10.17 8.10
C HIS A 90 -18.34 -11.57 7.91
N VAL A 91 -17.85 -12.31 6.90
CA VAL A 91 -17.97 -13.78 6.89
C VAL A 91 -16.86 -14.36 7.75
#